data_AF-A0AAP0N6L7-F1
#
_entry.id   AF-A0AAP0N6L7-F1
#
_cell.length_a   1.000
_cell.length_b   1.000
_cell.length_c   1.000
_cell.angle_alpha   90.00
_cell.angle_beta   90.00
_cell.angle_gamma   90.00
#
_symmetry.space_group_name_H-M   'P 1'
#
loop_
_entity.id
_entity.type
_entity.pdbx_description
1 polymer ?
#
loop_
_entity_poly.entity_id
_entity_poly.type
_entity_poly.pdbx_seq_one_letter_code
_entity_poly.pdbx_strand_id
1 'polypeptide(L)'
;MANLDIYLLKKEAACIAQWEDEQIEYIKEKVIEEGRQEDLKKGKAPAQVALDEAAFLLDLASVEGTWADYLERIAECYKEARLNEIARFVLYRD
;
A
#
# COMPACT_ATOMS: atom_id res chain seq x y z
N MET A 1 25.99 6.00 7.93
CA MET A 1 24.96 6.87 8.54
C MET A 1 23.57 6.66 7.94
N ALA A 2 23.42 6.49 6.62
CA ALA A 2 22.11 6.27 5.96
C ALA A 2 21.20 5.15 6.54
N ASN A 3 21.76 4.04 7.05
CA ASN A 3 20.93 2.93 7.58
C ASN A 3 20.24 3.24 8.93
N LEU A 4 20.81 4.13 9.74
CA LEU A 4 20.22 4.48 11.03
C LEU A 4 19.04 5.44 10.84
N ASP A 5 19.19 6.40 9.92
CA ASP A 5 18.16 7.38 9.59
C ASP A 5 16.93 6.72 8.97
N ILE A 6 17.14 5.74 8.07
CA ILE A 6 16.06 4.94 7.50
C ILE A 6 15.33 4.16 8.60
N TYR A 7 16.06 3.51 9.52
CA TYR A 7 15.44 2.75 10.61
C TYR A 7 14.61 3.63 11.56
N LEU A 8 15.08 4.84 11.84
CA LEU A 8 14.35 5.82 12.66
C LEU A 8 13.07 6.30 11.96
N LEU A 9 13.13 6.57 10.65
CA LEU A 9 11.96 6.97 9.85
C LEU A 9 10.87 5.87 9.83
N LYS A 10 11.27 4.60 9.69
CA LYS A 10 10.35 3.45 9.74
C LYS A 10 9.62 3.36 11.08
N LYS A 11 10.37 3.54 12.18
CA LYS A 11 9.79 3.55 13.54
C LYS A 11 8.86 4.74 13.77
N GLU A 12 9.21 5.91 13.27
CA GLU A 12 8.34 7.09 13.36
C GLU A 12 7.04 6.90 12.57
N ALA A 13 7.11 6.38 11.34
CA ALA A 13 5.92 6.10 10.52
C ALA A 13 4.98 5.09 11.18
N ALA A 14 5.53 3.95 11.66
CA ALA A 14 4.75 2.94 12.38
C ALA A 14 4.16 3.50 13.69
N CYS A 15 4.92 4.30 14.44
CA CYS A 15 4.44 4.92 15.67
C CYS A 15 3.31 5.94 15.43
N ILE A 16 3.43 6.78 14.38
CA ILE A 16 2.39 7.73 13.97
C ILE A 16 1.12 6.98 13.55
N ALA A 17 1.27 5.87 12.81
CA ALA A 17 0.16 5.03 12.39
C ALA A 17 -0.42 4.16 13.52
N GLN A 18 0.22 4.13 14.70
CA GLN A 18 -0.08 3.21 15.81
C GLN A 18 -0.08 1.74 15.36
N TRP A 19 0.89 1.38 14.52
CA TRP A 19 1.06 0.02 14.03
C TRP A 19 2.06 -0.74 14.87
N GLU A 20 1.59 -1.83 15.44
CA GLU A 20 2.35 -2.95 16.00
C GLU A 20 2.67 -3.97 14.90
N ASP A 21 3.54 -4.94 15.21
CA ASP A 21 3.95 -5.99 14.28
C ASP A 21 2.74 -6.78 13.71
N GLU A 22 1.68 -6.99 14.50
CA GLU A 22 0.47 -7.68 14.04
C GLU A 22 -0.27 -6.90 12.93
N GLN A 23 -0.24 -5.56 12.94
CA GLN A 23 -0.90 -4.74 11.93
C GLN A 23 -0.13 -4.78 10.60
N ILE A 24 1.21 -4.85 10.66
CA ILE A 24 2.05 -5.02 9.48
C ILE A 24 1.77 -6.40 8.85
N GLU A 25 1.67 -7.45 9.66
CA GLU A 25 1.41 -8.81 9.16
C GLU A 25 0.00 -8.94 8.56
N TYR A 26 -1.03 -8.37 9.22
CA TYR A 26 -2.39 -8.28 8.67
C TYR A 26 -2.43 -7.62 7.29
N ILE A 27 -1.67 -6.54 7.11
CA ILE A 27 -1.64 -5.80 5.85
C ILE A 27 -0.91 -6.59 4.77
N LYS A 28 0.17 -7.30 5.11
CA LYS A 28 0.84 -8.22 4.19
C LYS A 28 -0.12 -9.31 3.70
N GLU A 29 -0.94 -9.88 4.59
CA GLU A 29 -1.99 -10.84 4.21
C GLU A 29 -3.09 -10.22 3.34
N LYS A 30 -3.38 -8.92 3.49
CA LYS A 30 -4.39 -8.24 2.67
C LYS A 30 -3.92 -7.86 1.27
N VAL A 31 -2.61 -7.68 1.09
CA VAL A 31 -1.99 -7.30 -0.18
C VAL A 31 -1.79 -8.50 -1.12
N ILE A 32 -1.88 -9.74 -0.64
CA ILE A 32 -1.84 -10.93 -1.51
C ILE A 32 -3.19 -11.19 -2.20
N GLU A 33 -3.14 -11.90 -3.32
CA GLU A 33 -4.32 -12.23 -4.14
C GLU A 33 -5.44 -12.92 -3.33
N GLU A 34 -5.09 -13.71 -2.32
CA GLU A 34 -6.07 -14.37 -1.45
C GLU A 34 -6.93 -13.36 -0.67
N GLY A 35 -6.31 -12.29 -0.14
CA GLY A 35 -7.03 -11.21 0.55
C GLY A 35 -7.95 -10.45 -0.39
N ARG A 36 -7.50 -10.20 -1.62
CA ARG A 36 -8.29 -9.59 -2.70
C ARG A 36 -9.53 -10.42 -3.03
N GLN A 37 -9.37 -11.74 -3.19
CA GLN A 37 -10.47 -12.67 -3.46
C GLN A 37 -11.45 -12.80 -2.29
N GLU A 38 -10.96 -12.77 -1.05
CA GLU A 38 -11.80 -12.77 0.14
C GLU A 38 -12.73 -11.55 0.18
N ASP A 39 -12.19 -10.37 -0.10
CA ASP A 39 -12.95 -9.11 -0.12
C ASP A 39 -14.01 -9.07 -1.23
N LEU A 40 -13.70 -9.63 -2.40
CA LEU A 40 -14.69 -9.81 -3.48
C LEU A 40 -15.80 -10.79 -3.06
N LYS A 41 -15.47 -11.91 -2.40
CA LYS A 41 -16.46 -12.87 -1.87
C LYS A 41 -17.37 -12.24 -0.82
N LYS A 42 -16.87 -11.28 -0.05
CA LYS A 42 -17.65 -10.49 0.92
C LYS A 42 -18.57 -9.46 0.26
N GLY A 43 -18.52 -9.32 -1.07
CA GLY A 43 -19.40 -8.44 -1.84
C GLY A 43 -18.88 -7.00 -1.97
N LYS A 44 -17.60 -6.74 -1.66
CA LYS A 44 -17.01 -5.43 -1.96
C LYS A 44 -16.99 -5.19 -3.47
N ALA A 45 -17.20 -3.94 -3.87
CA ALA A 45 -17.09 -3.55 -5.27
C ALA A 45 -15.63 -3.71 -5.75
N PRO A 46 -15.36 -4.18 -6.98
CA PRO A 46 -13.99 -4.34 -7.48
C PRO A 46 -13.13 -3.07 -7.39
N ALA A 47 -13.72 -1.91 -7.63
CA ALA A 47 -13.03 -0.63 -7.47
C ALA A 47 -12.65 -0.34 -6.02
N GLN A 48 -13.50 -0.71 -5.05
CA GLN A 48 -13.18 -0.57 -3.63
C GLN A 48 -12.04 -1.50 -3.24
N VAL A 49 -12.06 -2.76 -3.70
CA VAL A 49 -10.99 -3.72 -3.43
C VAL A 49 -9.64 -3.22 -3.97
N ALA A 50 -9.62 -2.65 -5.18
CA ALA A 50 -8.42 -2.06 -5.75
C ALA A 50 -7.91 -0.86 -4.93
N LEU A 51 -8.80 0.01 -4.46
CA LEU A 51 -8.41 1.16 -3.64
C LEU A 51 -7.94 0.76 -2.24
N ASP A 52 -8.56 -0.25 -1.62
CA ASP A 52 -8.11 -0.83 -0.36
C ASP A 52 -6.68 -1.41 -0.52
N GLU A 53 -6.43 -2.15 -1.60
CA GLU A 53 -5.09 -2.67 -1.93
C GLU A 53 -4.05 -1.56 -2.12
N ALA A 54 -4.41 -0.48 -2.85
CA ALA A 54 -3.54 0.68 -2.99
C ALA A 54 -3.20 1.30 -1.63
N ALA A 55 -4.18 1.47 -0.74
CA ALA A 55 -3.96 2.03 0.60
C ALA A 55 -3.01 1.14 1.43
N PHE A 56 -3.24 -0.17 1.44
CA PHE A 56 -2.37 -1.12 2.12
C PHE A 56 -0.93 -1.09 1.61
N LEU A 57 -0.74 -1.01 0.30
CA LEU A 57 0.58 -0.88 -0.32
C LEU A 57 1.27 0.43 0.05
N LEU A 58 0.55 1.55 0.07
CA LEU A 58 1.08 2.85 0.48
C LEU A 58 1.58 2.82 1.92
N ASP A 59 0.77 2.26 2.82
CA ASP A 59 1.11 2.22 4.23
C ASP A 59 2.29 1.25 4.49
N LEU A 60 2.28 0.07 3.85
CA LEU A 60 3.39 -0.89 3.94
C LEU A 60 4.70 -0.29 3.39
N ALA A 61 4.64 0.36 2.23
CA ALA A 61 5.81 0.99 1.61
C ALA A 61 6.36 2.14 2.47
N SER A 62 5.50 2.84 3.20
CA SER A 62 5.89 3.91 4.13
C SER A 62 6.62 3.35 5.34
N VAL A 63 6.15 2.23 5.90
CA VAL A 63 6.79 1.55 7.03
C VAL A 63 8.06 0.82 6.62
N GLU A 64 8.13 0.26 5.41
CA GLU A 64 9.29 -0.49 4.94
C GLU A 64 10.31 0.36 4.19
N GLY A 65 10.00 1.63 3.86
CA GLY A 65 10.86 2.50 3.07
C GLY A 65 11.07 2.01 1.62
N THR A 66 10.10 1.24 1.10
CA THR A 66 10.16 0.53 -0.19
C THR A 66 9.21 1.15 -1.22
N TRP A 67 8.95 2.46 -1.11
CA TRP A 67 8.05 3.22 -1.98
C TRP A 67 8.23 2.90 -3.48
N ALA A 68 9.48 2.89 -3.96
CA ALA A 68 9.79 2.65 -5.36
C ALA A 68 9.31 1.29 -5.87
N ASP A 69 9.27 0.28 -5.01
CA ASP A 69 8.98 -1.12 -5.38
C ASP A 69 7.49 -1.33 -5.69
N TYR A 70 6.60 -0.49 -5.16
CA TYR A 70 5.15 -0.66 -5.26
C TYR A 70 4.47 0.35 -6.20
N LEU A 71 5.19 1.34 -6.74
CA LEU A 71 4.62 2.43 -7.54
C LEU A 71 3.81 1.94 -8.75
N GLU A 72 4.29 0.92 -9.45
CA GLU A 72 3.58 0.34 -10.60
C GLU A 72 2.26 -0.31 -10.18
N ARG A 73 2.28 -1.10 -9.10
CA ARG A 73 1.09 -1.79 -8.60
C ARG A 73 0.05 -0.82 -8.03
N ILE A 74 0.50 0.19 -7.28
CA ILE A 74 -0.38 1.25 -6.74
C ILE A 74 -1.04 2.01 -7.90
N ALA A 75 -0.29 2.34 -8.95
CA ALA A 75 -0.87 2.98 -10.13
C ALA A 75 -1.88 2.10 -10.86
N GLU A 76 -1.62 0.79 -10.96
CA GLU A 76 -2.57 -0.17 -11.54
C GLU A 76 -3.88 -0.23 -10.74
N CYS A 77 -3.81 -0.25 -9.40
CA CYS A 77 -4.98 -0.21 -8.53
C CYS A 77 -5.86 1.04 -8.80
N TYR A 78 -5.24 2.21 -8.98
CA TYR A 78 -5.98 3.41 -9.37
C TYR A 78 -6.61 3.31 -10.76
N LYS A 79 -5.98 2.64 -11.74
CA LYS A 79 -6.59 2.38 -13.07
C LYS A 79 -7.77 1.42 -12.99
N GLU A 80 -7.66 0.36 -12.20
CA GLU A 80 -8.75 -0.59 -11.93
C GLU A 80 -9.97 0.14 -11.34
N ALA A 81 -9.73 1.11 -10.45
CA ALA A 81 -10.73 2.00 -9.88
C ALA A 81 -11.18 3.16 -10.80
N ARG A 82 -10.73 3.20 -12.07
CA ARG A 82 -11.03 4.25 -13.07
C ARG A 82 -10.50 5.64 -12.73
N LEU A 83 -9.58 5.76 -11.79
CA LEU A 83 -8.89 7.00 -11.40
C LEU A 83 -7.59 7.18 -12.21
N ASN A 84 -7.70 7.25 -13.53
CA ASN A 84 -6.54 7.30 -14.44
C ASN A 84 -5.60 8.49 -14.18
N GLU A 85 -6.14 9.65 -13.78
CA GLU A 85 -5.34 10.82 -13.44
C GLU A 85 -4.42 10.57 -12.25
N ILE A 86 -4.94 9.90 -11.22
CA ILE A 86 -4.17 9.56 -10.02
C ILE A 86 -3.11 8.50 -10.37
N ALA A 87 -3.46 7.51 -11.19
CA ALA A 87 -2.49 6.54 -11.68
C ALA A 87 -1.32 7.21 -12.44
N ARG A 88 -1.61 8.23 -13.27
CA ARG A 88 -0.57 9.02 -13.96
C ARG A 88 0.26 9.83 -12.97
N PHE A 89 -0.38 10.45 -11.98
CA PHE A 89 0.29 11.21 -10.93
C PHE A 89 1.27 10.34 -10.12
N VAL A 90 0.87 9.15 -9.70
CA VAL A 90 1.72 8.20 -8.94
C VAL A 90 2.99 7.82 -9.72
N LEU A 91 2.87 7.65 -11.03
CA LEU A 91 3.99 7.28 -11.90
C LEU A 91 4.82 8.47 -12.40
N TYR A 92 4.44 9.70 -12.06
CA TYR A 92 5.15 10.89 -12.51
C TYR A 92 6.60 10.90 -11.99
N ARG A 93 7.52 11.34 -12.84
CA ARG A 93 8.95 11.51 -12.59
C ARG A 93 9.37 12.83 -13.25
N ASP A 94 9.97 13.72 -12.47
CA ASP A 94 10.60 14.95 -12.96
C ASP A 94 11.90 14.66 -13.74
#